data_AF-A0A937Y189-F1
#
_entry.id   AF-A0A937Y189-F1
#
_cell.length_a   1.000
_cell.length_b   1.000
_cell.length_c   1.000
_cell.angle_alpha   90.00
_cell.angle_beta   90.00
_cell.angle_gamma   90.00
#
_symmetry.space_group_name_H-M   'P 1'
#
loop_
_entity.id
_entity.type
_entity.pdbx_description
1 polymer ?
#
loop_
_entity_poly.entity_id
_entity_poly.type
_entity_poly.pdbx_seq_one_letter_code
_entity_poly.pdbx_strand_id
1 'polypeptide(L)'
;MSQRLRGITDEEATGTVKELFDASNRMLGRTANLLRILAHSPRLARWFLPFVAAVRQPKAGAVSDVRLRNLAVLKTSTLNGCRY
;
A
#
# COMPACT_ATOMS: atom_id res chain seq x y z
N MET A 1 7.17 10.02 -16.39
CA MET A 1 7.66 10.81 -15.25
C MET A 1 8.59 9.93 -14.45
N SER A 2 9.78 10.42 -14.10
CA SER A 2 10.67 9.71 -13.18
C SER A 2 10.19 9.92 -11.74
N GLN A 3 10.26 8.87 -10.91
CA GLN A 3 9.90 8.93 -9.50
C GLN A 3 10.91 9.84 -8.76
N ARG A 4 10.42 10.92 -8.13
CA ARG A 4 11.28 11.94 -7.48
C ARG A 4 11.75 11.56 -6.07
N LEU A 5 10.96 10.74 -5.36
CA LEU A 5 11.28 10.27 -4.02
C LEU A 5 11.55 8.76 -4.08
N ARG A 6 12.78 8.34 -3.75
CA ARG A 6 13.12 6.91 -3.73
C ARG A 6 12.42 6.19 -2.58
N GLY A 7 12.05 4.94 -2.79
CA GLY A 7 11.62 4.07 -1.70
C GLY A 7 12.82 3.65 -0.83
N ILE A 8 12.56 3.37 0.45
CA ILE A 8 13.52 2.71 1.34
C ILE A 8 13.66 1.25 0.87
N THR A 9 14.90 0.77 0.70
CA THR A 9 15.16 -0.63 0.33
C THR A 9 15.00 -1.57 1.53
N ASP A 10 15.02 -2.89 1.31
CA ASP A 10 14.90 -3.84 2.41
C ASP A 10 16.16 -3.87 3.29
N GLU A 11 17.32 -3.57 2.71
CA GLU A 11 18.61 -3.49 3.42
C GLU A 11 18.71 -2.22 4.28
N GLU A 12 18.13 -1.12 3.82
CA GLU A 12 18.08 0.15 4.56
C GLU A 12 17.00 0.17 5.65
N ALA A 13 16.04 -0.76 5.59
CA ALA A 13 14.91 -0.80 6.51
C ALA A 13 15.37 -1.18 7.92
N THR A 14 15.18 -0.26 8.87
CA THR A 14 15.49 -0.47 10.29
C THR A 14 14.33 -0.04 11.18
N GLY A 15 14.32 -0.50 12.45
CA GLY A 15 13.29 -0.17 13.43
C GLY A 15 11.87 -0.38 12.90
N THR A 16 11.00 0.61 13.12
CA THR A 16 9.59 0.57 12.69
C THR A 16 9.40 0.38 11.19
N VAL A 17 10.33 0.84 10.33
CA VAL A 17 10.21 0.63 8.88
C VAL A 17 10.37 -0.85 8.54
N LYS A 18 11.32 -1.53 9.19
CA LYS A 18 11.51 -2.97 9.01
C LYS A 18 10.28 -3.76 9.46
N GLU A 19 9.72 -3.41 10.62
CA GLU A 19 8.49 -4.04 11.13
C GLU A 19 7.32 -3.89 10.14
N LEU A 20 7.18 -2.71 9.52
CA LEU A 20 6.17 -2.45 8.50
C LEU A 20 6.36 -3.30 7.25
N PHE A 21 7.60 -3.44 6.77
CA PHE A 21 7.90 -4.25 5.59
C PHE A 21 7.67 -5.74 5.88
N ASP A 22 8.10 -6.23 7.03
CA ASP A 22 7.88 -7.61 7.46
C ASP A 22 6.38 -7.91 7.65
N ALA A 23 5.59 -6.94 8.13
CA ALA A 23 4.13 -7.05 8.17
C ALA A 23 3.49 -7.08 6.77
N SER A 24 3.94 -6.20 5.86
CA SER A 24 3.46 -6.18 4.47
C SER A 24 3.78 -7.48 3.74
N ASN A 25 5.00 -8.00 3.90
CA ASN A 25 5.44 -9.25 3.30
C ASN A 25 4.61 -10.43 3.82
N ARG A 26 4.34 -10.49 5.13
CA ARG A 26 3.46 -11.52 5.70
C ARG A 26 2.01 -11.43 5.19
N MET A 27 1.46 -10.22 5.06
CA MET A 27 0.05 -10.05 4.69
C MET A 27 -0.20 -10.12 3.18
N LEU A 28 0.72 -9.63 2.36
CA LEU A 28 0.54 -9.43 0.92
C LEU A 28 1.58 -10.16 0.06
N GLY A 29 2.53 -10.88 0.67
CA GLY A 29 3.63 -11.56 -0.02
C GLY A 29 4.74 -10.62 -0.54
N ARG A 30 4.58 -9.31 -0.39
CA ARG A 30 5.54 -8.30 -0.84
C ARG A 30 5.35 -6.94 -0.16
N THR A 31 6.36 -6.09 -0.28
CA THR A 31 6.31 -4.66 0.07
C THR A 31 6.16 -3.83 -1.20
N ALA A 32 5.02 -3.17 -1.38
CA ALA A 32 4.74 -2.35 -2.56
C ALA A 32 5.58 -1.05 -2.56
N ASN A 33 5.95 -0.54 -3.74
CA ASN A 33 6.81 0.67 -3.83
C ASN A 33 6.18 1.89 -3.14
N LEU A 34 4.86 2.05 -3.20
CA LEU A 34 4.16 3.10 -2.44
C LEU A 34 4.41 2.98 -0.93
N LEU A 35 4.38 1.78 -0.35
CA LEU A 35 4.66 1.60 1.08
C LEU A 35 6.13 1.94 1.39
N ARG A 36 7.07 1.59 0.48
CA ARG A 36 8.49 1.97 0.61
C ARG A 36 8.71 3.48 0.63
N ILE A 37 7.89 4.22 -0.11
CA ILE A 37 7.92 5.70 -0.12
C ILE A 37 7.26 6.25 1.16
N LEU A 38 6.10 5.73 1.54
CA LEU A 38 5.40 6.17 2.76
C LEU A 38 6.20 5.88 4.03
N ALA A 39 7.10 4.88 4.00
CA ALA A 39 7.97 4.52 5.11
C ALA A 39 8.95 5.62 5.54
N HIS A 40 9.17 6.67 4.72
CA HIS A 40 9.82 7.91 5.17
C HIS A 40 9.02 8.62 6.28
N SER A 41 7.75 8.24 6.47
CA SER A 41 6.88 8.66 7.57
C SER A 41 6.26 7.44 8.26
N PRO A 42 7.01 6.70 9.09
CA PRO A 42 6.57 5.41 9.66
C PRO A 42 5.26 5.48 10.43
N ARG A 43 5.04 6.60 11.14
CA ARG A 43 3.81 6.87 11.91
C ARG A 43 2.56 6.96 11.04
N LEU A 44 2.69 7.34 9.78
CA LEU A 44 1.60 7.38 8.80
C LEU A 44 1.50 6.03 8.07
N ALA A 45 2.64 5.46 7.65
CA ALA A 45 2.69 4.19 6.93
C ALA A 45 2.01 3.04 7.69
N ARG A 46 2.11 3.02 9.03
CA ARG A 46 1.46 2.00 9.88
C ARG A 46 -0.06 1.92 9.73
N TRP A 47 -0.72 3.02 9.34
CA TRP A 47 -2.17 3.06 9.16
C TRP A 47 -2.58 2.77 7.72
N PHE A 48 -1.69 3.01 6.77
CA PHE A 48 -2.00 2.87 5.35
C PHE A 48 -2.27 1.43 4.96
N LEU A 49 -1.44 0.49 5.41
CA LEU A 49 -1.58 -0.92 5.06
C LEU A 49 -2.90 -1.53 5.58
N PRO A 50 -3.30 -1.33 6.86
CA PRO A 50 -4.62 -1.72 7.35
C PRO A 50 -5.77 -1.04 6.62
N PHE A 51 -5.65 0.25 6.27
CA PHE A 51 -6.67 0.95 5.49
C PHE A 51 -6.89 0.30 4.12
N VAL A 52 -5.81 0.01 3.38
CA VAL A 52 -5.90 -0.69 2.09
C VAL A 52 -6.54 -2.07 2.26
N ALA A 53 -6.19 -2.80 3.33
CA ALA A 53 -6.80 -4.11 3.61
C ALA A 53 -8.31 -3.99 3.86
N ALA A 54 -8.74 -3.07 4.73
CA ALA A 54 -10.15 -2.84 5.03
C ALA A 54 -10.97 -2.47 3.79
N VAL A 55 -10.37 -1.69 2.87
CA VAL A 55 -11.01 -1.26 1.62
C VAL A 55 -11.00 -2.33 0.55
N ARG A 56 -9.99 -3.21 0.46
CA ARG A 56 -9.82 -4.10 -0.71
C ARG A 56 -10.01 -5.58 -0.43
N GLN A 57 -9.91 -6.02 0.81
CA GLN A 57 -10.05 -7.43 1.18
C GLN A 57 -11.50 -7.79 1.50
N PRO A 58 -11.92 -9.03 1.22
CA PRO A 58 -13.22 -9.51 1.64
C PRO A 58 -13.27 -9.59 3.17
N LYS A 59 -14.41 -9.18 3.76
CA LYS A 59 -14.69 -9.26 5.21
C LYS A 59 -13.73 -8.50 6.14
N ALA A 60 -12.88 -7.61 5.62
CA ALA A 60 -11.89 -6.86 6.40
C ALA A 60 -12.36 -5.48 6.88
N GLY A 61 -13.49 -4.98 6.38
CA GLY A 61 -14.03 -3.69 6.82
C GLY A 61 -15.16 -3.16 5.95
N ALA A 62 -14.91 -2.95 4.65
CA ALA A 62 -15.94 -2.37 3.79
C ALA A 62 -17.08 -3.37 3.51
N VAL A 63 -18.31 -2.85 3.53
CA VAL A 63 -19.56 -3.61 3.36
C VAL A 63 -19.97 -3.82 1.89
N SER A 64 -19.36 -3.08 0.96
CA SER A 64 -19.64 -3.22 -0.48
C SER A 64 -18.91 -4.42 -1.09
N ASP A 65 -19.42 -4.90 -2.23
CA ASP A 65 -18.83 -6.03 -2.94
C ASP A 65 -17.34 -5.79 -3.28
N VAL A 66 -16.52 -6.82 -3.08
CA VAL A 66 -15.07 -6.73 -3.25
C VAL A 66 -14.65 -6.56 -4.71
N ARG A 67 -15.39 -7.14 -5.66
CA ARG A 67 -15.11 -6.95 -7.09
C ARG A 67 -15.46 -5.54 -7.51
N LEU A 68 -16.62 -5.03 -7.08
CA LEU A 68 -17.04 -3.66 -7.37
C LEU A 68 -16.04 -2.62 -6.85
N ARG A 69 -15.53 -2.78 -5.63
CA ARG A 69 -14.49 -1.90 -5.07
C ARG A 69 -13.20 -1.90 -5.90
N ASN A 70 -12.74 -3.08 -6.34
CA ASN A 70 -11.56 -3.16 -7.19
C ASN A 70 -11.81 -2.57 -8.60
N LEU A 71 -13.02 -2.73 -9.16
CA LEU A 71 -13.40 -2.06 -10.42
C LEU A 71 -13.44 -0.54 -10.27
N ALA A 72 -13.93 -0.01 -9.15
CA ALA A 72 -13.91 1.42 -8.86
C ALA A 72 -12.49 1.97 -8.77
N VAL A 73 -11.57 1.24 -8.14
CA VAL A 73 -10.13 1.58 -8.11
C VAL A 73 -9.56 1.64 -9.54
N LEU A 74 -9.80 0.61 -10.35
CA LEU A 74 -9.29 0.57 -11.73
C LEU A 74 -9.87 1.70 -12.58
N LYS A 75 -11.19 1.92 -12.52
CA LYS A 75 -11.85 2.99 -13.27
C LYS A 75 -11.29 4.36 -12.90
N THR A 76 -11.12 4.62 -11.60
CA THR A 76 -10.58 5.88 -11.09
C THR A 76 -9.13 6.09 -11.57
N SER A 77 -8.29 5.06 -11.47
CA SER A 77 -6.91 5.12 -11.97
C SER A 77 -6.85 5.38 -13.48
N THR A 78 -7.70 4.73 -14.27
CA THR A 78 -7.78 4.94 -15.72
C THR A 78 -8.21 6.36 -16.08
N LEU A 79 -9.25 6.89 -15.41
CA LEU A 79 -9.72 8.26 -15.63
C LEU A 79 -8.65 9.30 -15.27
N ASN A 80 -7.85 9.02 -14.24
CA ASN A 80 -6.77 9.90 -13.80
C ASN A 80 -5.45 9.69 -14.58
N GLY A 81 -5.41 8.79 -15.56
CA GLY A 81 -4.18 8.45 -16.29
C GLY A 81 -3.05 7.91 -15.40
N CYS A 82 -3.41 7.29 -14.26
CA CYS A 82 -2.46 6.72 -13.32
C CYS A 82 -1.85 5.43 -13.90
N ARG A 83 -0.57 5.48 -14.26
CA ARG A 83 0.19 4.38 -14.89
C ARG A 83 1.22 3.74 -13.96
N TYR A 84 1.04 3.90 -12.65
CA TYR A 84 1.84 3.21 -11.63
C TYR A 84 1.37 1.76 -11.50
#